data_AF-A0A6L9E874-F1
#
_entry.id   AF-A0A6L9E874-F1
#
_cell.length_a   1.000
_cell.length_b   1.000
_cell.length_c   1.000
_cell.angle_alpha   90.00
_cell.angle_beta   90.00
_cell.angle_gamma   90.00
#
_symmetry.space_group_name_H-M   'P 1'
#
loop_
_entity.id
_entity.type
_entity.pdbx_description
1 polymer ?
#
loop_
_entity_poly.entity_id
_entity_poly.type
_entity_poly.pdbx_seq_one_letter_code
_entity_poly.pdbx_strand_id
1 'polypeptide(L)'
;MKKLSLIIAIAITCIGCSTSDDTDPPKEEEVPTGVTCDGSVTLRTQEEVDNFGANNCTSLVGNLYIGDPSEENSSITNLDALESLTSVGPGSIKIRNNLELVSIDGLDNVTLVRFSLDIANNPKLQNLDGFQKIDSIGGYLTIKDNATLTDISGLSNLPNVREIITISNNPVLTNLDGLEGIERFGSLVIENNAALANIDGLRNSKTANKLNISVKGNPSLENIDGLSGLSAAIGTVNIENNEVLTDIEGLQNITALEEANIRDNPMLSDIEGLRNVNSFTYGLTVRGNDNLIDLKGLENVSSFGSDSTIGLTIWSNDNLTSLDGLQNLAQIDGYLSIRENTSLTTVEQLNKLESVSEDIWITDNAALQNLDGFESLTSVSGELNIASNESLSSIGGFNGISRVNANLNIENNQNLSSIKGFSGITYSTNLFLTDNVALSNVNGFQNLAEVRILGVINTALEDLEGFQVLTEANTLRIRNNPLLQSFNGLPSVFSPRSLSITDNPSLLHLDNLSGVTDITGAVEIINNDNLSNLNGLQTLNSIRFDLTITGNDLLSDFCGLQNLVEKNGLMGLYDVQGNAYNPTIFDIGTGNCSQ
;
A
#
# COMPACT_ATOMS: atom_id res chain seq x y z
N MET A 1 47.40 -0.92 -64.85
CA MET A 1 47.57 -0.11 -63.62
C MET A 1 46.20 0.27 -63.09
N LYS A 2 45.79 -0.28 -61.94
CA LYS A 2 44.71 0.15 -61.01
C LYS A 2 44.55 -1.02 -60.00
N LYS A 3 45.50 -1.12 -59.07
CA LYS A 3 45.39 -0.79 -57.63
C LYS A 3 44.23 -1.51 -56.92
N LEU A 4 44.64 -2.59 -56.26
CA LEU A 4 44.02 -3.33 -55.17
C LEU A 4 44.03 -2.46 -53.89
N SER A 5 42.92 -2.39 -53.15
CA SER A 5 42.83 -1.92 -51.74
C SER A 5 41.49 -2.44 -51.20
N LEU A 6 41.41 -3.63 -50.61
CA LEU A 6 41.63 -3.96 -49.20
C LEU A 6 40.89 -3.02 -48.23
N ILE A 7 39.67 -3.39 -47.85
CA ILE A 7 38.99 -2.88 -46.64
C ILE A 7 38.86 -4.04 -45.67
N ILE A 8 39.39 -3.81 -44.48
CA ILE A 8 39.48 -4.73 -43.35
C ILE A 8 38.13 -4.67 -42.61
N ALA A 9 37.44 -5.81 -42.50
CA ALA A 9 36.32 -5.98 -41.58
C ALA A 9 36.88 -6.30 -40.20
N ILE A 10 36.74 -5.36 -39.26
CA ILE A 10 36.94 -5.64 -37.83
C ILE A 10 35.57 -6.04 -37.27
N ALA A 11 35.39 -7.34 -37.06
CA ALA A 11 34.30 -7.88 -36.27
C ALA A 11 34.62 -7.65 -34.78
N ILE A 12 33.90 -6.73 -34.13
CA ILE A 12 33.78 -6.72 -32.68
C ILE A 12 32.48 -7.44 -32.35
N THR A 13 32.63 -8.64 -31.82
CA THR A 13 31.57 -9.46 -31.22
C THR A 13 31.01 -8.74 -30.00
N CYS A 14 29.75 -8.33 -30.05
CA CYS A 14 28.95 -8.06 -28.85
C CYS A 14 28.04 -9.27 -28.62
N ILE A 15 28.34 -10.01 -27.55
CA ILE A 15 27.53 -11.12 -27.03
C ILE A 15 26.47 -10.50 -26.14
N GLY A 16 25.19 -10.68 -26.48
CA GLY A 16 24.05 -10.21 -25.69
C GLY A 16 22.87 -9.84 -26.57
N CYS A 17 22.32 -10.81 -27.30
CA CYS A 17 21.10 -10.66 -28.09
C CYS A 17 19.93 -11.24 -27.27
N SER A 18 18.93 -10.41 -26.95
CA SER A 18 17.54 -10.85 -26.89
C SER A 18 16.83 -10.22 -28.07
N THR A 19 16.15 -11.07 -28.84
CA THR A 19 15.66 -10.82 -30.19
C THR A 19 14.37 -10.03 -30.20
N SER A 20 14.36 -8.87 -30.85
CA SER A 20 13.16 -8.34 -31.53
C SER A 20 13.40 -8.52 -33.03
N ASP A 21 12.57 -9.35 -33.65
CA ASP A 21 12.52 -9.52 -35.10
C ASP A 21 11.86 -8.28 -35.71
N ASP A 22 12.67 -7.31 -36.11
CA ASP A 22 12.31 -6.30 -37.11
C ASP A 22 13.24 -6.49 -38.32
N THR A 23 12.85 -7.40 -39.21
CA THR A 23 13.45 -7.51 -40.55
C THR A 23 12.63 -6.71 -41.54
N ASP A 24 12.72 -5.39 -41.46
CA ASP A 24 12.45 -4.53 -42.61
C ASP A 24 13.81 -4.11 -43.20
N PRO A 25 14.04 -4.25 -44.52
CA PRO A 25 15.26 -3.75 -45.14
C PRO A 25 15.32 -2.22 -44.95
N PRO A 26 16.52 -1.63 -44.74
CA PRO A 26 16.63 -0.20 -44.58
C PRO A 26 16.10 0.47 -45.84
N LYS A 27 15.03 1.29 -45.69
CA LYS A 27 14.64 2.25 -46.72
C LYS A 27 15.87 3.09 -47.04
N GLU A 28 16.24 3.17 -48.31
CA GLU A 28 17.30 4.08 -48.77
C GLU A 28 16.94 5.50 -48.29
N GLU A 29 17.69 6.03 -47.33
CA GLU A 29 17.58 7.43 -46.91
C GLU A 29 17.93 8.31 -48.11
N GLU A 30 16.93 9.00 -48.67
CA GLU A 30 17.17 10.04 -49.68
C GLU A 30 18.14 11.07 -49.11
N VAL A 31 19.19 11.39 -49.87
CA VAL A 31 20.14 12.45 -49.52
C VAL A 31 19.37 13.77 -49.39
N PRO A 32 19.39 14.46 -48.23
CA PRO A 32 18.66 15.71 -48.07
C PRO A 32 19.13 16.73 -49.12
N THR A 33 18.21 17.23 -49.94
CA THR A 33 18.48 18.24 -50.98
C THR A 33 18.50 19.67 -50.42
N GLY A 34 18.56 19.83 -49.10
CA GLY A 34 18.51 21.12 -48.39
C GLY A 34 19.70 21.38 -47.46
N VAL A 35 19.71 22.54 -46.79
CA VAL A 35 20.81 22.99 -45.92
C VAL A 35 20.81 22.20 -44.60
N THR A 36 21.93 21.52 -44.31
CA THR A 36 22.17 20.87 -43.02
C THR A 36 22.85 21.83 -42.04
N CYS A 37 22.33 21.94 -40.83
CA CYS A 37 22.92 22.70 -39.74
C CYS A 37 23.40 21.75 -38.66
N ASP A 38 24.70 21.79 -38.34
CA ASP A 38 25.29 20.93 -37.32
C ASP A 38 25.30 21.61 -35.94
N GLY A 39 25.04 20.82 -34.90
CA GLY A 39 25.08 21.26 -33.51
C GLY A 39 23.70 21.59 -32.95
N SER A 40 23.61 21.64 -31.61
CA SER A 40 22.37 22.06 -30.95
C SER A 40 22.21 23.57 -31.03
N VAL A 41 20.98 24.01 -31.25
CA VAL A 41 20.60 25.42 -31.42
C VAL A 41 19.70 25.82 -30.26
N THR A 42 19.99 26.96 -29.63
CA THR A 42 19.13 27.57 -28.61
C THR A 42 18.74 28.97 -29.05
N LEU A 43 17.45 29.20 -29.18
CA LEU A 43 16.83 30.45 -29.57
C LEU A 43 16.10 31.00 -28.35
N ARG A 44 16.51 32.15 -27.80
CA ARG A 44 15.90 32.78 -26.59
C ARG A 44 15.12 34.04 -26.93
N THR A 45 15.35 34.59 -28.11
CA THR A 45 14.77 35.85 -28.57
C THR A 45 14.20 35.71 -29.97
N GLN A 46 13.24 36.57 -30.33
CA GLN A 46 12.70 36.58 -31.69
C GLN A 46 13.80 36.86 -32.74
N GLU A 47 14.75 37.73 -32.42
CA GLU A 47 15.89 38.01 -33.31
C GLU A 47 16.73 36.75 -33.59
N GLU A 48 16.93 35.86 -32.61
CA GLU A 48 17.62 34.59 -32.84
C GLU A 48 16.82 33.63 -33.71
N VAL A 49 15.48 33.58 -33.55
CA VAL A 49 14.59 32.79 -34.42
C VAL A 49 14.69 33.27 -35.87
N ASP A 50 14.56 34.58 -36.09
CA ASP A 50 14.61 35.20 -37.41
C ASP A 50 16.00 34.99 -38.06
N ASN A 51 17.08 35.15 -37.29
CA ASN A 51 18.45 34.95 -37.74
C ASN A 51 18.74 33.47 -38.07
N PHE A 52 18.20 32.53 -37.29
CA PHE A 52 18.35 31.11 -37.58
C PHE A 52 17.60 30.73 -38.87
N GLY A 53 16.36 31.20 -39.02
CA GLY A 53 15.53 30.99 -40.20
C GLY A 53 16.16 31.52 -41.49
N ALA A 54 16.84 32.68 -41.43
CA ALA A 54 17.56 33.25 -42.57
C ALA A 54 18.68 32.34 -43.13
N ASN A 55 19.14 31.34 -42.37
CA ASN A 55 20.10 30.33 -42.85
C ASN A 55 19.45 29.26 -43.74
N ASN A 56 18.12 29.26 -43.90
CA ASN A 56 17.34 28.28 -44.66
C ASN A 56 17.64 26.83 -44.25
N CYS A 57 17.82 26.61 -42.94
CA CYS A 57 18.11 25.30 -42.39
C CYS A 57 16.95 24.34 -42.67
N THR A 58 17.22 23.23 -43.35
CA THR A 58 16.19 22.20 -43.60
C THR A 58 16.38 20.97 -42.72
N SER A 59 17.61 20.67 -42.31
CA SER A 59 17.89 19.55 -41.40
C SER A 59 18.83 19.99 -40.29
N LEU A 60 18.37 19.90 -39.04
CA LEU A 60 19.18 20.20 -37.86
C LEU A 60 19.76 18.91 -37.26
N VAL A 61 21.09 18.80 -37.25
CA VAL A 61 21.84 17.72 -36.61
C VAL A 61 22.18 18.09 -35.18
N GLY A 62 21.16 18.07 -34.33
CA GLY A 62 21.26 18.47 -32.92
C GLY A 62 19.91 18.62 -32.26
N ASN A 63 19.88 19.23 -31.08
CA ASN A 63 18.63 19.64 -30.42
C ASN A 63 18.25 21.05 -30.86
N LEU A 64 16.95 21.29 -31.02
CA LEU A 64 16.37 22.62 -31.16
C LEU A 64 15.73 23.02 -29.84
N TYR A 65 16.26 24.07 -29.21
CA TYR A 65 15.67 24.70 -28.03
C TYR A 65 15.07 26.05 -28.44
N ILE A 66 13.77 26.20 -28.29
CA ILE A 66 13.00 27.42 -28.52
C ILE A 66 12.53 27.92 -27.17
N GLY A 67 13.07 29.06 -26.77
CA GLY A 67 12.99 29.66 -25.44
C GLY A 67 14.18 29.28 -24.55
N ASP A 68 14.11 29.63 -23.26
CA ASP A 68 15.26 29.51 -22.36
C ASP A 68 15.24 28.20 -21.56
N PRO A 69 16.26 27.32 -21.68
CA PRO A 69 16.36 26.10 -20.88
C PRO A 69 16.69 26.34 -19.40
N SER A 70 17.02 27.58 -18.99
CA SER A 70 17.36 27.98 -17.61
C SER A 70 16.22 28.64 -16.83
N GLU A 71 14.98 28.57 -17.34
CA GLU A 71 13.76 29.14 -16.73
C GLU A 71 13.68 30.68 -16.73
N GLU A 72 14.57 31.36 -17.48
CA GLU A 72 14.39 32.78 -17.79
C GLU A 72 13.34 32.99 -18.90
N ASN A 73 12.70 34.15 -18.92
CA ASN A 73 11.62 34.42 -19.89
C ASN A 73 12.17 34.68 -21.29
N SER A 74 11.66 33.96 -22.28
CA SER A 74 11.90 34.20 -23.71
C SER A 74 11.00 35.30 -24.26
N SER A 75 11.51 36.05 -25.25
CA SER A 75 10.77 37.10 -25.98
C SER A 75 10.19 36.63 -27.32
N ILE A 76 10.25 35.33 -27.60
CA ILE A 76 9.76 34.74 -28.85
C ILE A 76 8.23 34.81 -28.88
N THR A 77 7.69 35.23 -30.02
CA THR A 77 6.25 35.44 -30.24
C THR A 77 5.67 34.56 -31.34
N ASN A 78 6.49 34.14 -32.31
CA ASN A 78 6.14 33.27 -33.43
C ASN A 78 7.36 32.48 -33.91
N LEU A 79 7.13 31.42 -34.69
CA LEU A 79 8.17 30.56 -35.27
C LEU A 79 8.18 30.56 -36.80
N ASP A 80 7.50 31.52 -37.45
CA ASP A 80 7.30 31.56 -38.90
C ASP A 80 8.61 31.43 -39.69
N ALA A 81 9.70 32.00 -39.18
CA ALA A 81 11.03 31.94 -39.80
C ALA A 81 11.61 30.51 -39.88
N LEU A 82 11.05 29.54 -39.17
CA LEU A 82 11.49 28.15 -39.15
C LEU A 82 10.88 27.28 -40.26
N GLU A 83 10.07 27.86 -41.16
CA GLU A 83 9.30 27.13 -42.19
C GLU A 83 10.12 26.20 -43.09
N SER A 84 11.43 26.45 -43.24
CA SER A 84 12.33 25.61 -44.05
C SER A 84 12.68 24.29 -43.38
N LEU A 85 12.50 24.16 -42.06
CA LEU A 85 12.92 23.02 -41.27
C LEU A 85 12.01 21.81 -41.51
N THR A 86 12.61 20.68 -41.90
CA THR A 86 11.87 19.43 -42.14
C THR A 86 12.27 18.30 -41.21
N SER A 87 13.43 18.39 -40.57
CA SER A 87 13.92 17.34 -39.66
C SER A 87 14.81 17.87 -38.55
N VAL A 88 14.67 17.28 -37.37
CA VAL A 88 15.56 17.47 -36.21
C VAL A 88 16.03 16.11 -35.73
N GLY A 89 17.33 15.83 -35.87
CA GLY A 89 17.87 14.51 -35.56
C GLY A 89 19.40 14.47 -35.55
N PRO A 90 20.06 13.85 -34.54
CA PRO A 90 19.52 12.89 -33.56
C PRO A 90 18.89 13.50 -32.30
N GLY A 91 18.60 14.81 -32.27
CA GLY A 91 18.13 15.51 -31.08
C GLY A 91 16.62 15.64 -30.90
N SER A 92 16.26 16.52 -29.97
CA SER A 92 14.90 16.85 -29.54
C SER A 92 14.47 18.23 -30.06
N ILE A 93 13.17 18.45 -30.16
CA ILE A 93 12.58 19.78 -30.19
C ILE A 93 12.05 20.10 -28.80
N LYS A 94 12.52 21.20 -28.21
CA LYS A 94 12.05 21.70 -26.91
C LYS A 94 11.57 23.13 -27.06
N ILE A 95 10.27 23.34 -26.88
CA ILE A 95 9.61 24.66 -26.90
C ILE A 95 9.21 24.98 -25.47
N ARG A 96 10.05 25.75 -24.78
CA ARG A 96 9.89 25.98 -23.34
C ARG A 96 10.04 27.43 -22.92
N ASN A 97 9.26 27.85 -21.93
CA ASN A 97 9.38 29.14 -21.26
C ASN A 97 9.20 30.35 -22.22
N ASN A 98 8.25 30.26 -23.16
CA ASN A 98 7.91 31.36 -24.06
C ASN A 98 6.58 32.01 -23.62
N LEU A 99 6.68 33.11 -22.88
CA LEU A 99 5.51 33.79 -22.29
C LEU A 99 4.57 34.43 -23.31
N GLU A 100 5.11 34.76 -24.49
CA GLU A 100 4.41 35.52 -25.52
C GLU A 100 4.12 34.69 -26.78
N LEU A 101 4.57 33.43 -26.84
CA LEU A 101 4.36 32.54 -27.97
C LEU A 101 2.91 32.09 -28.03
N VAL A 102 2.22 32.43 -29.12
CA VAL A 102 0.78 32.12 -29.31
C VAL A 102 0.58 30.91 -30.21
N SER A 103 1.49 30.69 -31.16
CA SER A 103 1.43 29.60 -32.14
C SER A 103 2.83 29.04 -32.39
N ILE A 104 2.88 27.78 -32.80
CA ILE A 104 4.08 27.09 -33.27
C ILE A 104 4.12 26.95 -34.80
N ASP A 105 3.26 27.69 -35.52
CA ASP A 105 3.32 27.83 -36.98
C ASP A 105 4.74 28.19 -37.42
N GLY A 106 5.17 27.60 -38.54
CA GLY A 106 6.57 27.59 -38.99
C GLY A 106 7.28 26.27 -38.71
N LEU A 107 6.72 25.36 -37.89
CA LEU A 107 7.21 23.98 -37.76
C LEU A 107 6.44 22.97 -38.64
N ASP A 108 5.49 23.43 -39.45
CA ASP A 108 4.53 22.62 -40.23
C ASP A 108 5.15 21.61 -41.20
N ASN A 109 6.43 21.81 -41.54
CA ASN A 109 7.17 20.96 -42.46
C ASN A 109 8.03 19.92 -41.77
N VAL A 110 8.11 19.93 -40.43
CA VAL A 110 8.86 18.95 -39.65
C VAL A 110 8.14 17.61 -39.72
N THR A 111 8.81 16.60 -40.27
CA THR A 111 8.28 15.24 -40.37
C THR A 111 8.93 14.26 -39.40
N LEU A 112 10.14 14.57 -38.91
CA LEU A 112 10.92 13.65 -38.10
C LEU A 112 11.53 14.34 -36.88
N VAL A 113 11.16 13.84 -35.70
CA VAL A 113 11.79 14.16 -34.41
C VAL A 113 12.41 12.89 -33.83
N ARG A 114 13.74 12.75 -33.95
CA ARG A 114 14.40 11.48 -33.63
C ARG A 114 14.42 11.12 -32.14
N PHE A 115 14.33 12.09 -31.22
CA PHE A 115 14.41 11.81 -29.79
C PHE A 115 13.20 12.26 -28.97
N SER A 116 12.93 13.56 -28.81
CA SER A 116 11.82 14.00 -27.96
C SER A 116 11.17 15.26 -28.47
N LEU A 117 9.87 15.38 -28.26
CA LEU A 117 9.09 16.60 -28.43
C LEU A 117 8.62 17.06 -27.05
N ASP A 118 9.06 18.25 -26.64
CA ASP A 118 8.82 18.80 -25.32
C ASP A 118 8.26 20.22 -25.43
N ILE A 119 6.98 20.39 -25.11
CA ILE A 119 6.24 21.65 -25.18
C ILE A 119 5.82 22.00 -23.76
N ALA A 120 6.53 22.96 -23.14
CA ALA A 120 6.25 23.26 -21.75
C ALA A 120 6.35 24.73 -21.33
N ASN A 121 5.47 25.15 -20.42
CA ASN A 121 5.46 26.52 -19.89
C ASN A 121 5.37 27.59 -21.01
N ASN A 122 4.40 27.42 -21.92
CA ASN A 122 4.05 28.41 -22.95
C ASN A 122 2.61 28.90 -22.68
N PRO A 123 2.42 29.86 -21.75
CA PRO A 123 1.11 30.20 -21.19
C PRO A 123 0.13 30.88 -22.15
N LYS A 124 0.54 31.24 -23.37
CA LYS A 124 -0.34 31.79 -24.42
C LYS A 124 -0.52 30.86 -25.61
N LEU A 125 0.14 29.70 -25.64
CA LEU A 125 0.01 28.71 -26.71
C LEU A 125 -1.38 28.09 -26.65
N GLN A 126 -2.11 28.08 -27.77
CA GLN A 126 -3.50 27.62 -27.83
C GLN A 126 -3.67 26.26 -28.54
N ASN A 127 -2.79 25.97 -29.51
CA ASN A 127 -2.84 24.73 -30.29
C ASN A 127 -1.45 24.20 -30.63
N LEU A 128 -1.40 23.02 -31.27
CA LEU A 128 -0.18 22.38 -31.77
C LEU A 128 -0.18 22.17 -33.29
N ASP A 129 -0.86 23.04 -34.06
CA ASP A 129 -1.08 22.85 -35.51
C ASP A 129 0.22 22.75 -36.33
N GLY A 130 1.30 23.37 -35.83
CA GLY A 130 2.64 23.26 -36.41
C GLY A 130 3.24 21.84 -36.46
N PHE A 131 2.57 20.81 -35.94
CA PHE A 131 3.08 19.43 -35.90
C PHE A 131 2.32 18.42 -36.77
N GLN A 132 1.42 18.89 -37.65
CA GLN A 132 0.55 18.02 -38.46
C GLN A 132 1.27 16.98 -39.32
N LYS A 133 2.56 17.17 -39.64
CA LYS A 133 3.35 16.25 -40.49
C LYS A 133 4.33 15.36 -39.72
N ILE A 134 4.37 15.42 -38.39
CA ILE A 134 5.28 14.57 -37.61
C ILE A 134 4.85 13.11 -37.75
N ASP A 135 5.71 12.31 -38.37
CA ASP A 135 5.47 10.89 -38.65
C ASP A 135 6.05 9.95 -37.58
N SER A 136 6.92 10.44 -36.67
CA SER A 136 7.40 9.66 -35.52
C SER A 136 8.08 10.51 -34.45
N ILE A 137 7.97 10.06 -33.20
CA ILE A 137 8.78 10.52 -32.07
C ILE A 137 9.54 9.33 -31.50
N GLY A 138 10.87 9.35 -31.64
CA GLY A 138 11.72 8.22 -31.23
C GLY A 138 11.89 8.03 -29.72
N GLY A 139 11.31 8.88 -28.89
CA GLY A 139 11.45 8.86 -27.43
C GLY A 139 10.23 9.41 -26.71
N TYR A 140 10.32 10.62 -26.16
CA TYR A 140 9.32 11.21 -25.25
C TYR A 140 8.45 12.24 -25.95
N LEU A 141 7.14 12.24 -25.65
CA LEU A 141 6.21 13.33 -25.94
C LEU A 141 5.79 13.97 -24.62
N THR A 142 6.16 15.23 -24.40
CA THR A 142 5.81 15.99 -23.20
C THR A 142 5.03 17.25 -23.56
N ILE A 143 3.83 17.39 -23.00
CA ILE A 143 2.97 18.57 -23.11
C ILE A 143 2.61 19.01 -21.70
N LYS A 144 3.26 20.07 -21.20
CA LYS A 144 3.15 20.43 -19.78
C LYS A 144 3.04 21.92 -19.49
N ASP A 145 2.28 22.31 -18.47
CA ASP A 145 2.24 23.70 -17.98
C ASP A 145 1.84 24.72 -19.07
N ASN A 146 0.97 24.36 -20.02
CA ASN A 146 0.49 25.27 -21.06
C ASN A 146 -0.93 25.75 -20.71
N ALA A 147 -1.00 26.88 -20.00
CA ALA A 147 -2.21 27.37 -19.33
C ALA A 147 -3.43 27.61 -20.25
N THR A 148 -3.20 27.87 -21.54
CA THR A 148 -4.24 28.19 -22.54
C THR A 148 -4.39 27.13 -23.63
N LEU A 149 -3.66 26.02 -23.55
CA LEU A 149 -3.66 25.00 -24.60
C LEU A 149 -5.01 24.25 -24.58
N THR A 150 -5.80 24.43 -25.64
CA THR A 150 -7.11 23.82 -25.78
C THR A 150 -7.15 22.71 -26.83
N ASP A 151 -6.16 22.66 -27.72
CA ASP A 151 -6.20 21.82 -28.92
C ASP A 151 -4.82 21.17 -29.16
N ILE A 152 -4.80 19.85 -29.28
CA ILE A 152 -3.59 19.07 -29.64
C ILE A 152 -3.76 18.30 -30.95
N SER A 153 -4.79 18.62 -31.74
CA SER A 153 -5.15 17.93 -33.00
C SER A 153 -4.04 17.95 -34.04
N GLY A 154 -3.11 18.90 -33.97
CA GLY A 154 -1.89 18.88 -34.77
C GLY A 154 -1.02 17.64 -34.59
N LEU A 155 -1.26 16.79 -33.58
CA LEU A 155 -0.57 15.51 -33.39
C LEU A 155 -1.28 14.30 -34.01
N SER A 156 -2.42 14.48 -34.69
CA SER A 156 -3.32 13.38 -35.09
C SER A 156 -2.69 12.32 -36.01
N ASN A 157 -1.61 12.68 -36.72
CA ASN A 157 -0.91 11.79 -37.64
C ASN A 157 0.24 11.01 -36.98
N LEU A 158 0.55 11.26 -35.71
CA LEU A 158 1.66 10.64 -35.00
C LEU A 158 1.36 9.18 -34.69
N PRO A 159 2.03 8.19 -35.31
CA PRO A 159 1.68 6.80 -35.15
C PRO A 159 2.33 6.15 -33.91
N ASN A 160 3.48 6.65 -33.46
CA ASN A 160 4.27 6.01 -32.41
C ASN A 160 5.04 7.02 -31.55
N VAL A 161 5.04 6.78 -30.25
CA VAL A 161 5.93 7.42 -29.25
C VAL A 161 6.70 6.32 -28.54
N ARG A 162 8.01 6.18 -28.77
CA ARG A 162 8.74 4.98 -28.31
C ARG A 162 8.75 4.80 -26.78
N GLU A 163 8.90 5.88 -26.04
CA GLU A 163 9.09 5.86 -24.58
C GLU A 163 7.81 6.36 -23.89
N ILE A 164 7.75 7.61 -23.42
CA ILE A 164 6.66 8.08 -22.54
C ILE A 164 5.86 9.20 -23.19
N ILE A 165 4.54 9.14 -23.04
CA ILE A 165 3.63 10.27 -23.26
C ILE A 165 3.34 10.91 -21.90
N THR A 166 3.63 12.19 -21.75
CA THR A 166 3.36 12.99 -20.55
C THR A 166 2.50 14.19 -20.91
N ILE A 167 1.29 14.25 -20.36
CA ILE A 167 0.38 15.39 -20.51
C ILE A 167 0.00 15.87 -19.11
N SER A 168 0.51 17.04 -18.71
CA SER A 168 0.27 17.50 -17.34
C SER A 168 0.10 19.01 -17.18
N ASN A 169 -0.69 19.43 -16.20
CA ASN A 169 -0.90 20.85 -15.90
C ASN A 169 -1.34 21.69 -17.13
N ASN A 170 -2.22 21.15 -17.98
CA ASN A 170 -2.86 21.90 -19.06
C ASN A 170 -4.34 22.14 -18.66
N PRO A 171 -4.62 23.16 -17.83
CA PRO A 171 -5.87 23.26 -17.07
C PRO A 171 -7.13 23.45 -17.90
N VAL A 172 -6.99 23.87 -19.17
CA VAL A 172 -8.12 24.12 -20.09
C VAL A 172 -8.25 23.07 -21.19
N LEU A 173 -7.34 22.09 -21.25
CA LEU A 173 -7.40 21.00 -22.23
C LEU A 173 -8.54 20.05 -21.84
N THR A 174 -9.53 19.89 -22.72
CA THR A 174 -10.77 19.16 -22.41
C THR A 174 -10.78 17.69 -22.81
N ASN A 175 -9.94 17.30 -23.77
CA ASN A 175 -9.81 15.93 -24.24
C ASN A 175 -8.41 15.71 -24.82
N LEU A 176 -8.13 14.49 -25.27
CA LEU A 176 -6.91 14.16 -25.98
C LEU A 176 -7.14 13.97 -27.49
N ASP A 177 -8.15 14.65 -28.04
CA ASP A 177 -8.41 14.60 -29.48
C ASP A 177 -7.18 15.17 -30.20
N GLY A 178 -6.60 14.39 -31.10
CA GLY A 178 -5.26 14.60 -31.66
C GLY A 178 -4.27 13.49 -31.34
N LEU A 179 -4.59 12.53 -30.48
CA LEU A 179 -3.76 11.35 -30.23
C LEU A 179 -4.26 10.06 -30.91
N GLU A 180 -5.31 10.15 -31.74
CA GLU A 180 -5.99 8.98 -32.36
C GLU A 180 -5.08 8.17 -33.27
N GLY A 181 -4.04 8.81 -33.82
CA GLY A 181 -3.02 8.16 -34.62
C GLY A 181 -2.10 7.25 -33.81
N ILE A 182 -1.98 7.44 -32.49
CA ILE A 182 -1.01 6.70 -31.68
C ILE A 182 -1.41 5.24 -31.58
N GLU A 183 -0.64 4.38 -32.25
CA GLU A 183 -0.79 2.93 -32.21
C GLU A 183 0.04 2.30 -31.08
N ARG A 184 1.17 2.90 -30.69
CA ARG A 184 2.06 2.35 -29.65
C ARG A 184 2.73 3.44 -28.82
N PHE A 185 2.80 3.19 -27.52
CA PHE A 185 3.61 3.94 -26.56
C PHE A 185 4.22 3.04 -25.47
N GLY A 186 5.29 3.52 -24.82
CA GLY A 186 5.99 2.78 -23.77
C GLY A 186 5.48 3.04 -22.34
N SER A 187 5.04 4.25 -21.99
CA SER A 187 4.30 4.55 -20.74
C SER A 187 3.44 5.81 -20.90
N LEU A 188 2.45 5.96 -20.04
CA LEU A 188 1.48 7.06 -20.08
C LEU A 188 1.42 7.77 -18.74
N VAL A 189 1.52 9.09 -18.76
CA VAL A 189 1.37 9.98 -17.60
C VAL A 189 0.41 11.11 -17.96
N ILE A 190 -0.75 11.14 -17.33
CA ILE A 190 -1.79 12.16 -17.50
C ILE A 190 -2.11 12.74 -16.14
N GLU A 191 -1.62 13.95 -15.86
CA GLU A 191 -1.68 14.51 -14.50
C GLU A 191 -2.15 15.97 -14.42
N ASN A 192 -3.04 16.28 -13.48
CA ASN A 192 -3.39 17.66 -13.14
C ASN A 192 -3.96 18.48 -14.34
N ASN A 193 -4.74 17.85 -15.23
CA ASN A 193 -5.43 18.54 -16.31
C ASN A 193 -6.89 18.79 -15.88
N ALA A 194 -7.12 19.95 -15.26
CA ALA A 194 -8.36 20.25 -14.54
C ALA A 194 -9.65 20.10 -15.36
N ALA A 195 -9.62 20.46 -16.65
CA ALA A 195 -10.78 20.38 -17.55
C ALA A 195 -10.85 19.09 -18.38
N LEU A 196 -9.89 18.16 -18.23
CA LEU A 196 -9.82 16.96 -19.06
C LEU A 196 -10.97 16.02 -18.73
N ALA A 197 -11.91 15.87 -19.66
CA ALA A 197 -13.13 15.09 -19.48
C ALA A 197 -12.99 13.62 -19.90
N ASN A 198 -12.12 13.35 -20.89
CA ASN A 198 -11.85 12.00 -21.38
C ASN A 198 -10.45 11.91 -22.00
N ILE A 199 -10.04 10.68 -22.28
CA ILE A 199 -8.77 10.34 -22.94
C ILE A 199 -8.98 9.55 -24.23
N ASP A 200 -10.12 9.74 -24.89
CA ASP A 200 -10.59 8.90 -26.02
C ASP A 200 -9.65 8.91 -27.23
N GLY A 201 -8.84 9.97 -27.37
CA GLY A 201 -7.77 10.03 -28.36
C GLY A 201 -6.83 8.82 -28.31
N LEU A 202 -6.69 8.12 -27.18
CA LEU A 202 -5.80 6.96 -27.07
C LEU A 202 -6.43 5.62 -27.48
N ARG A 203 -7.72 5.59 -27.88
CA ARG A 203 -8.49 4.34 -28.06
C ARG A 203 -7.90 3.35 -29.07
N ASN A 204 -7.12 3.83 -30.04
CA ASN A 204 -6.47 2.98 -31.05
C ASN A 204 -5.12 2.41 -30.61
N SER A 205 -4.59 2.87 -29.46
CA SER A 205 -3.31 2.41 -28.94
C SER A 205 -3.36 0.94 -28.55
N LYS A 206 -2.28 0.24 -28.88
CA LYS A 206 -2.04 -1.16 -28.58
C LYS A 206 -0.79 -1.29 -27.74
N THR A 207 -0.79 -2.27 -26.85
CA THR A 207 0.37 -2.63 -26.05
C THR A 207 1.41 -3.37 -26.91
N ALA A 208 2.66 -2.89 -26.95
CA ALA A 208 3.79 -3.61 -27.54
C ALA A 208 4.73 -4.22 -26.49
N ASN A 209 4.78 -3.61 -25.30
CA ASN A 209 5.63 -4.00 -24.18
C ASN A 209 4.87 -3.78 -22.86
N LYS A 210 5.46 -4.24 -21.76
CA LYS A 210 5.05 -3.87 -20.41
C LYS A 210 5.18 -2.35 -20.25
N LEU A 211 4.06 -1.68 -20.00
CA LEU A 211 3.98 -0.23 -19.85
C LEU A 211 3.45 0.16 -18.47
N ASN A 212 3.76 1.37 -18.02
CA ASN A 212 3.18 1.95 -16.81
C ASN A 212 2.14 3.02 -17.20
N ILE A 213 1.04 3.08 -16.46
CA ILE A 213 -0.04 4.05 -16.64
C ILE A 213 -0.20 4.85 -15.35
N SER A 214 -0.14 6.18 -15.45
CA SER A 214 -0.47 7.11 -14.36
C SER A 214 -1.53 8.08 -14.86
N VAL A 215 -2.72 8.05 -14.26
CA VAL A 215 -3.83 8.98 -14.51
C VAL A 215 -4.20 9.61 -13.16
N LYS A 216 -3.70 10.83 -12.91
CA LYS A 216 -3.76 11.43 -11.58
C LYS A 216 -4.26 12.88 -11.54
N GLY A 217 -5.15 13.21 -10.62
CA GLY A 217 -5.49 14.61 -10.36
C GLY A 217 -6.22 15.27 -11.53
N ASN A 218 -7.03 14.52 -12.28
CA ASN A 218 -7.85 15.06 -13.37
C ASN A 218 -9.32 15.12 -12.87
N PRO A 219 -9.72 16.17 -12.14
CA PRO A 219 -10.99 16.21 -11.43
C PRO A 219 -12.23 16.20 -12.33
N SER A 220 -12.10 16.54 -13.62
CA SER A 220 -13.21 16.46 -14.60
C SER A 220 -13.24 15.15 -15.39
N LEU A 221 -12.30 14.23 -15.17
CA LEU A 221 -12.17 13.02 -15.98
C LEU A 221 -13.29 12.03 -15.63
N GLU A 222 -14.21 11.81 -16.58
CA GLU A 222 -15.40 10.98 -16.37
C GLU A 222 -15.11 9.48 -16.58
N ASN A 223 -14.22 9.14 -17.51
CA ASN A 223 -13.86 7.76 -17.86
C ASN A 223 -12.42 7.66 -18.39
N ILE A 224 -11.96 6.41 -18.55
CA ILE A 224 -10.66 6.07 -19.14
C ILE A 224 -10.81 5.17 -20.39
N ASP A 225 -11.92 5.29 -21.13
CA ASP A 225 -12.26 4.43 -22.27
C ASP A 225 -11.23 4.43 -23.39
N GLY A 226 -10.44 5.50 -23.49
CA GLY A 226 -9.26 5.57 -24.35
C GLY A 226 -8.23 4.47 -24.11
N LEU A 227 -8.25 3.77 -22.96
CA LEU A 227 -7.35 2.66 -22.68
C LEU A 227 -7.86 1.29 -23.17
N SER A 228 -9.09 1.23 -23.67
CA SER A 228 -9.73 -0.04 -24.06
C SER A 228 -9.02 -0.79 -25.20
N GLY A 229 -8.16 -0.13 -25.98
CA GLY A 229 -7.32 -0.78 -27.00
C GLY A 229 -6.13 -1.59 -26.43
N LEU A 230 -5.79 -1.41 -25.15
CA LEU A 230 -4.66 -2.06 -24.50
C LEU A 230 -5.02 -3.49 -24.09
N SER A 231 -4.20 -4.48 -24.44
CA SER A 231 -4.56 -5.90 -24.27
C SER A 231 -3.46 -6.82 -23.71
N ALA A 232 -2.29 -6.28 -23.35
CA ALA A 232 -1.18 -7.07 -22.82
C ALA A 232 -0.97 -6.85 -21.31
N ALA A 233 -0.02 -7.61 -20.76
CA ALA A 233 0.47 -7.40 -19.40
C ALA A 233 1.00 -5.98 -19.25
N ILE A 234 0.51 -5.29 -18.23
CA ILE A 234 0.91 -3.93 -17.87
C ILE A 234 1.75 -4.02 -16.59
N GLY A 235 2.67 -3.09 -16.41
CA GLY A 235 3.42 -2.94 -15.17
C GLY A 235 2.50 -2.38 -14.10
N THR A 236 2.73 -1.12 -13.74
CA THR A 236 1.93 -0.42 -12.74
C THR A 236 0.80 0.37 -13.39
N VAL A 237 -0.41 0.29 -12.84
CA VAL A 237 -1.53 1.19 -13.12
C VAL A 237 -1.83 2.03 -11.88
N ASN A 238 -1.67 3.35 -11.99
CA ASN A 238 -2.05 4.31 -10.97
C ASN A 238 -3.22 5.16 -11.50
N ILE A 239 -4.38 5.05 -10.85
CA ILE A 239 -5.56 5.87 -11.13
C ILE A 239 -5.91 6.56 -9.81
N GLU A 240 -5.52 7.83 -9.69
CA GLU A 240 -5.58 8.53 -8.41
C GLU A 240 -6.22 9.91 -8.49
N ASN A 241 -7.02 10.32 -7.50
CA ASN A 241 -7.50 11.70 -7.39
C ASN A 241 -8.27 12.19 -8.65
N ASN A 242 -9.12 11.36 -9.25
CA ASN A 242 -10.00 11.75 -10.35
C ASN A 242 -11.44 11.84 -9.80
N GLU A 243 -11.85 13.04 -9.38
CA GLU A 243 -13.02 13.28 -8.53
C GLU A 243 -14.34 12.75 -9.11
N VAL A 244 -14.53 12.85 -10.43
CA VAL A 244 -15.77 12.46 -11.12
C VAL A 244 -15.68 11.14 -11.88
N LEU A 245 -14.55 10.43 -11.81
CA LEU A 245 -14.35 9.16 -12.50
C LEU A 245 -15.33 8.11 -11.95
N THR A 246 -16.20 7.55 -12.80
CA THR A 246 -17.27 6.63 -12.35
C THR A 246 -16.92 5.16 -12.48
N ASP A 247 -16.07 4.81 -13.43
CA ASP A 247 -15.66 3.43 -13.72
C ASP A 247 -14.24 3.39 -14.30
N ILE A 248 -13.73 2.17 -14.45
CA ILE A 248 -12.43 1.88 -15.08
C ILE A 248 -12.55 0.88 -16.23
N GLU A 249 -13.68 0.85 -16.94
CA GLU A 249 -13.95 -0.11 -18.04
C GLU A 249 -12.93 -0.03 -19.18
N GLY A 250 -12.22 1.11 -19.30
CA GLY A 250 -11.03 1.23 -20.14
C GLY A 250 -9.95 0.17 -19.92
N LEU A 251 -9.91 -0.47 -18.74
CA LEU A 251 -8.94 -1.53 -18.41
C LEU A 251 -9.41 -2.94 -18.80
N GLN A 252 -10.63 -3.12 -19.31
CA GLN A 252 -11.27 -4.43 -19.48
C GLN A 252 -10.50 -5.48 -20.29
N ASN A 253 -9.56 -5.07 -21.16
CA ASN A 253 -8.80 -5.99 -22.00
C ASN A 253 -7.45 -6.41 -21.39
N ILE A 254 -7.11 -5.89 -20.21
CA ILE A 254 -5.87 -6.20 -19.50
C ILE A 254 -6.03 -7.54 -18.77
N THR A 255 -5.02 -8.40 -18.89
CA THR A 255 -5.05 -9.76 -18.33
C THR A 255 -4.07 -9.99 -17.18
N ALA A 256 -3.04 -9.15 -17.04
CA ALA A 256 -2.05 -9.26 -15.99
C ALA A 256 -1.48 -7.87 -15.63
N LEU A 257 -1.23 -7.66 -14.34
CA LEU A 257 -0.67 -6.43 -13.79
C LEU A 257 0.52 -6.75 -12.89
N GLU A 258 1.52 -5.87 -12.81
CA GLU A 258 2.43 -5.89 -11.66
C GLU A 258 1.71 -5.37 -10.43
N GLU A 259 1.15 -4.17 -10.54
CA GLU A 259 0.51 -3.48 -9.43
C GLU A 259 -0.62 -2.59 -9.95
N ALA A 260 -1.71 -2.50 -9.18
CA ALA A 260 -2.74 -1.49 -9.40
C ALA A 260 -2.99 -0.67 -8.14
N ASN A 261 -3.04 0.65 -8.32
CA ASN A 261 -3.35 1.62 -7.29
C ASN A 261 -4.55 2.44 -7.76
N ILE A 262 -5.71 2.13 -7.23
CA ILE A 262 -6.98 2.79 -7.52
C ILE A 262 -7.36 3.56 -6.27
N ARG A 263 -6.99 4.84 -6.22
CA ARG A 263 -7.03 5.64 -4.99
C ARG A 263 -7.76 6.96 -5.13
N ASP A 264 -8.50 7.36 -4.11
CA ASP A 264 -9.03 8.71 -3.99
C ASP A 264 -9.88 9.11 -5.23
N ASN A 265 -10.69 8.19 -5.77
CA ASN A 265 -11.66 8.45 -6.86
C ASN A 265 -13.09 8.30 -6.28
N PRO A 266 -13.60 9.31 -5.55
CA PRO A 266 -14.78 9.16 -4.71
C PRO A 266 -16.07 8.79 -5.47
N MET A 267 -16.17 9.12 -6.75
CA MET A 267 -17.32 8.76 -7.59
C MET A 267 -17.24 7.38 -8.23
N LEU A 268 -16.09 6.68 -8.11
CA LEU A 268 -15.88 5.35 -8.71
C LEU A 268 -16.82 4.34 -8.05
N SER A 269 -17.74 3.77 -8.83
CA SER A 269 -18.78 2.87 -8.32
C SER A 269 -18.48 1.38 -8.50
N ASP A 270 -17.56 1.04 -9.40
CA ASP A 270 -17.15 -0.33 -9.68
C ASP A 270 -15.70 -0.42 -10.18
N ILE A 271 -15.16 -1.63 -10.17
CA ILE A 271 -13.84 -1.98 -10.72
C ILE A 271 -13.93 -3.11 -11.75
N GLU A 272 -15.07 -3.23 -12.44
CA GLU A 272 -15.35 -4.29 -13.43
C GLU A 272 -14.38 -4.26 -14.63
N GLY A 273 -13.74 -3.12 -14.86
CA GLY A 273 -12.60 -3.00 -15.77
C GLY A 273 -11.45 -3.98 -15.47
N LEU A 274 -11.35 -4.52 -14.26
CA LEU A 274 -10.35 -5.53 -13.89
C LEU A 274 -10.79 -6.97 -14.16
N ARG A 275 -12.01 -7.23 -14.64
CA ARG A 275 -12.60 -8.59 -14.75
C ARG A 275 -11.73 -9.63 -15.45
N ASN A 276 -10.86 -9.23 -16.36
CA ASN A 276 -10.00 -10.15 -17.11
C ASN A 276 -8.59 -10.31 -16.51
N VAL A 277 -8.27 -9.56 -15.45
CA VAL A 277 -7.01 -9.68 -14.72
C VAL A 277 -7.02 -10.97 -13.91
N ASN A 278 -6.07 -11.84 -14.20
CA ASN A 278 -5.93 -13.14 -13.51
C ASN A 278 -4.68 -13.22 -12.62
N SER A 279 -3.78 -12.23 -12.68
CA SER A 279 -2.58 -12.21 -11.85
C SER A 279 -2.11 -10.79 -11.54
N PHE A 280 -1.75 -10.57 -10.28
CA PHE A 280 -0.97 -9.43 -9.80
C PHE A 280 0.41 -9.92 -9.37
N THR A 281 1.48 -9.38 -9.97
CA THR A 281 2.86 -9.77 -9.60
C THR A 281 3.25 -9.25 -8.22
N TYR A 282 2.77 -8.05 -7.88
CA TYR A 282 2.95 -7.40 -6.58
C TYR A 282 1.60 -7.32 -5.87
N GLY A 283 0.79 -6.28 -6.09
CA GLY A 283 -0.44 -6.13 -5.31
C GLY A 283 -1.46 -5.17 -5.86
N LEU A 284 -2.52 -5.00 -5.08
CA LEU A 284 -3.64 -4.12 -5.40
C LEU A 284 -3.94 -3.23 -4.18
N THR A 285 -4.00 -1.92 -4.42
CA THR A 285 -4.56 -0.96 -3.47
C THR A 285 -5.86 -0.38 -4.02
N VAL A 286 -6.96 -0.57 -3.30
CA VAL A 286 -8.25 0.08 -3.52
C VAL A 286 -8.53 0.98 -2.32
N ARG A 287 -8.39 2.29 -2.49
CA ARG A 287 -8.52 3.25 -1.37
C ARG A 287 -9.35 4.48 -1.70
N GLY A 288 -10.18 4.97 -0.79
CA GLY A 288 -10.85 6.28 -0.99
C GLY A 288 -11.77 6.32 -2.21
N ASN A 289 -12.40 5.20 -2.56
CA ASN A 289 -13.38 5.12 -3.64
C ASN A 289 -14.77 5.00 -3.01
N ASP A 290 -15.28 6.11 -2.47
CA ASP A 290 -16.43 6.11 -1.56
C ASP A 290 -17.71 5.53 -2.14
N ASN A 291 -17.93 5.59 -3.46
CA ASN A 291 -19.10 5.01 -4.13
C ASN A 291 -18.98 3.51 -4.43
N LEU A 292 -17.82 2.89 -4.21
CA LEU A 292 -17.59 1.49 -4.49
C LEU A 292 -18.36 0.62 -3.50
N ILE A 293 -19.21 -0.28 -3.99
CA ILE A 293 -20.11 -1.09 -3.14
C ILE A 293 -19.64 -2.53 -2.90
N ASP A 294 -18.85 -3.06 -3.84
CA ASP A 294 -18.21 -4.37 -3.83
C ASP A 294 -16.92 -4.34 -4.67
N LEU A 295 -16.26 -5.49 -4.84
CA LEU A 295 -15.02 -5.64 -5.60
C LEU A 295 -15.22 -6.50 -6.87
N LYS A 296 -16.43 -6.51 -7.44
CA LYS A 296 -16.66 -7.23 -8.70
C LYS A 296 -15.72 -6.70 -9.78
N GLY A 297 -15.22 -7.62 -10.60
CA GLY A 297 -14.05 -7.42 -11.44
C GLY A 297 -12.79 -8.14 -10.93
N LEU A 298 -12.77 -8.64 -9.69
CA LEU A 298 -11.64 -9.42 -9.16
C LEU A 298 -11.84 -10.94 -9.18
N GLU A 299 -12.93 -11.44 -9.76
CA GLU A 299 -13.36 -12.86 -9.66
C GLU A 299 -12.34 -13.84 -10.25
N ASN A 300 -11.50 -13.39 -11.17
CA ASN A 300 -10.49 -14.22 -11.82
C ASN A 300 -9.14 -14.21 -11.09
N VAL A 301 -9.00 -13.43 -10.02
CA VAL A 301 -7.78 -13.33 -9.23
C VAL A 301 -7.76 -14.43 -8.17
N SER A 302 -6.81 -15.37 -8.31
CA SER A 302 -6.59 -16.42 -7.31
C SER A 302 -5.46 -16.10 -6.34
N SER A 303 -4.59 -15.15 -6.68
CA SER A 303 -3.46 -14.79 -5.84
C SER A 303 -2.97 -13.36 -6.06
N PHE A 304 -2.49 -12.73 -4.99
CA PHE A 304 -1.70 -11.50 -5.03
C PHE A 304 -0.25 -11.79 -4.65
N GLY A 305 0.70 -11.22 -5.38
CA GLY A 305 2.11 -11.22 -5.01
C GLY A 305 2.91 -12.40 -5.52
N SER A 306 4.22 -12.17 -5.63
CA SER A 306 5.29 -13.15 -5.82
C SER A 306 6.57 -12.77 -5.06
N ASP A 307 6.50 -11.68 -4.29
CA ASP A 307 7.58 -11.12 -3.48
C ASP A 307 6.92 -10.33 -2.33
N SER A 308 7.42 -10.52 -1.10
CA SER A 308 6.76 -10.26 0.19
C SER A 308 6.48 -8.79 0.54
N THR A 309 6.43 -7.88 -0.43
CA THR A 309 6.41 -6.43 -0.18
C THR A 309 5.03 -5.78 -0.27
N ILE A 310 4.14 -6.28 -1.15
CA ILE A 310 2.78 -5.72 -1.35
C ILE A 310 1.80 -6.88 -1.54
N GLY A 311 0.68 -6.86 -0.81
CA GLY A 311 -0.41 -7.83 -0.99
C GLY A 311 -1.70 -7.16 -1.46
N LEU A 312 -2.73 -7.19 -0.63
CA LEU A 312 -4.05 -6.61 -0.93
C LEU A 312 -4.42 -5.57 0.12
N THR A 313 -4.66 -4.33 -0.32
CA THR A 313 -5.11 -3.22 0.52
C THR A 313 -6.47 -2.72 0.08
N ILE A 314 -7.44 -2.76 0.98
CA ILE A 314 -8.80 -2.24 0.81
C ILE A 314 -9.05 -1.26 1.96
N TRP A 315 -8.99 0.03 1.68
CA TRP A 315 -8.93 1.06 2.72
C TRP A 315 -9.88 2.23 2.43
N SER A 316 -10.77 2.60 3.36
CA SER A 316 -11.51 3.88 3.28
C SER A 316 -12.41 3.93 2.05
N ASN A 317 -13.10 2.83 1.75
CA ASN A 317 -14.16 2.80 0.73
C ASN A 317 -15.50 2.77 1.49
N ASP A 318 -16.03 3.95 1.80
CA ASP A 318 -17.08 4.10 2.83
C ASP A 318 -18.38 3.34 2.52
N ASN A 319 -18.78 3.22 1.25
CA ASN A 319 -19.99 2.46 0.87
C ASN A 319 -19.72 0.98 0.53
N LEU A 320 -18.49 0.48 0.72
CA LEU A 320 -18.15 -0.91 0.44
C LEU A 320 -18.87 -1.81 1.45
N THR A 321 -19.81 -2.65 0.98
CA THR A 321 -20.66 -3.45 1.86
C THR A 321 -20.24 -4.92 1.97
N SER A 322 -19.57 -5.44 0.94
CA SER A 322 -19.04 -6.81 0.86
C SER A 322 -17.70 -6.83 0.11
N LEU A 323 -17.01 -7.96 0.18
CA LEU A 323 -15.83 -8.24 -0.63
C LEU A 323 -16.16 -9.11 -1.86
N ASP A 324 -17.39 -9.00 -2.38
CA ASP A 324 -17.78 -9.73 -3.59
C ASP A 324 -16.82 -9.41 -4.73
N GLY A 325 -16.30 -10.45 -5.38
CA GLY A 325 -15.15 -10.37 -6.28
C GLY A 325 -13.98 -11.22 -5.79
N LEU A 326 -13.83 -11.42 -4.48
CA LEU A 326 -12.69 -12.17 -3.90
C LEU A 326 -12.94 -13.67 -3.68
N GLN A 327 -14.06 -14.24 -4.17
CA GLN A 327 -14.49 -15.62 -3.85
C GLN A 327 -13.57 -16.73 -4.39
N ASN A 328 -12.56 -16.37 -5.18
CA ASN A 328 -11.55 -17.28 -5.73
C ASN A 328 -10.14 -17.02 -5.19
N LEU A 329 -9.97 -16.03 -4.32
CA LEU A 329 -8.68 -15.67 -3.75
C LEU A 329 -8.19 -16.77 -2.81
N ALA A 330 -7.06 -17.39 -3.15
CA ALA A 330 -6.48 -18.51 -2.40
C ALA A 330 -5.19 -18.11 -1.66
N GLN A 331 -4.43 -17.14 -2.16
CA GLN A 331 -3.13 -16.79 -1.59
C GLN A 331 -2.83 -15.29 -1.67
N ILE A 332 -2.21 -14.75 -0.63
CA ILE A 332 -1.60 -13.42 -0.64
C ILE A 332 -0.14 -13.57 -0.23
N ASP A 333 0.79 -13.44 -1.18
CA ASP A 333 2.23 -13.42 -0.92
C ASP A 333 2.70 -12.01 -0.52
N GLY A 334 2.11 -11.51 0.55
CA GLY A 334 2.26 -10.16 1.09
C GLY A 334 1.30 -9.98 2.26
N TYR A 335 0.91 -8.74 2.56
CA TYR A 335 -0.05 -8.45 3.64
C TYR A 335 -1.48 -8.32 3.11
N LEU A 336 -2.45 -8.60 3.98
CA LEU A 336 -3.86 -8.28 3.78
C LEU A 336 -4.24 -7.13 4.71
N SER A 337 -4.72 -6.02 4.15
CA SER A 337 -5.17 -4.86 4.92
C SER A 337 -6.59 -4.46 4.52
N ILE A 338 -7.55 -4.66 5.43
CA ILE A 338 -8.95 -4.26 5.27
C ILE A 338 -9.24 -3.23 6.37
N ARG A 339 -9.25 -1.94 6.01
CA ARG A 339 -9.31 -0.86 7.00
C ARG A 339 -10.29 0.24 6.67
N GLU A 340 -10.95 0.81 7.68
CA GLU A 340 -11.81 1.98 7.53
C GLU A 340 -12.89 1.83 6.43
N ASN A 341 -13.36 0.62 6.15
CA ASN A 341 -14.50 0.42 5.22
C ASN A 341 -15.77 0.40 6.06
N THR A 342 -16.29 1.60 6.35
CA THR A 342 -17.28 1.81 7.41
C THR A 342 -18.61 1.05 7.21
N SER A 343 -18.99 0.79 5.95
CA SER A 343 -20.19 0.00 5.60
C SER A 343 -19.93 -1.51 5.42
N LEU A 344 -18.69 -1.99 5.56
CA LEU A 344 -18.37 -3.39 5.30
C LEU A 344 -18.98 -4.28 6.37
N THR A 345 -19.86 -5.20 5.97
CA THR A 345 -20.63 -6.02 6.92
C THR A 345 -20.09 -7.44 7.10
N THR A 346 -19.35 -7.94 6.11
CA THR A 346 -18.90 -9.33 6.03
C THR A 346 -17.57 -9.46 5.26
N VAL A 347 -16.85 -10.54 5.55
CA VAL A 347 -15.64 -10.98 4.85
C VAL A 347 -15.77 -12.43 4.34
N GLU A 348 -16.99 -12.98 4.28
CA GLU A 348 -17.25 -14.39 3.91
C GLU A 348 -16.68 -14.78 2.54
N GLN A 349 -16.50 -13.81 1.65
CA GLN A 349 -15.92 -13.99 0.33
C GLN A 349 -14.45 -14.42 0.38
N LEU A 350 -13.77 -14.30 1.51
CA LEU A 350 -12.39 -14.78 1.69
C LEU A 350 -12.30 -16.27 2.01
N ASN A 351 -13.41 -17.02 1.98
CA ASN A 351 -13.49 -18.42 2.42
C ASN A 351 -12.54 -19.41 1.73
N LYS A 352 -11.89 -19.03 0.62
CA LYS A 352 -10.86 -19.83 -0.05
C LYS A 352 -9.42 -19.40 0.27
N LEU A 353 -9.22 -18.33 1.01
CA LEU A 353 -7.89 -17.82 1.34
C LEU A 353 -7.16 -18.80 2.26
N GLU A 354 -6.13 -19.46 1.75
CA GLU A 354 -5.37 -20.51 2.43
C GLU A 354 -4.15 -19.96 3.18
N SER A 355 -3.55 -18.89 2.67
CA SER A 355 -2.33 -18.31 3.24
C SER A 355 -2.18 -16.80 2.99
N VAL A 356 -1.61 -16.13 4.00
CA VAL A 356 -1.08 -14.76 3.92
C VAL A 356 0.38 -14.79 4.42
N SER A 357 1.31 -14.38 3.56
CA SER A 357 2.75 -14.46 3.84
C SER A 357 3.25 -13.42 4.85
N GLU A 358 2.55 -12.32 5.06
CA GLU A 358 2.91 -11.26 6.01
C GLU A 358 1.76 -11.00 7.00
N ASP A 359 1.42 -9.72 7.22
CA ASP A 359 0.45 -9.28 8.21
C ASP A 359 -0.99 -9.35 7.70
N ILE A 360 -1.93 -9.58 8.61
CA ILE A 360 -3.36 -9.40 8.40
C ILE A 360 -3.84 -8.30 9.33
N TRP A 361 -4.34 -7.21 8.76
CA TRP A 361 -4.98 -6.11 9.47
C TRP A 361 -6.44 -5.98 9.07
N ILE A 362 -7.33 -6.14 10.05
CA ILE A 362 -8.77 -5.94 9.89
C ILE A 362 -9.17 -4.90 10.94
N THR A 363 -9.10 -3.62 10.56
CA THR A 363 -9.27 -2.52 11.53
C THR A 363 -10.31 -1.50 11.10
N ASP A 364 -11.00 -0.91 12.07
CA ASP A 364 -11.87 0.26 11.82
C ASP A 364 -13.02 0.01 10.82
N ASN A 365 -13.47 -1.25 10.66
CA ASN A 365 -14.63 -1.60 9.84
C ASN A 365 -15.89 -1.62 10.72
N ALA A 366 -16.45 -0.43 10.96
CA ALA A 366 -17.47 -0.22 12.00
C ALA A 366 -18.72 -1.13 11.87
N ALA A 367 -19.15 -1.47 10.66
CA ALA A 367 -20.31 -2.33 10.41
C ALA A 367 -20.01 -3.84 10.38
N LEU A 368 -18.74 -4.26 10.50
CA LEU A 368 -18.33 -5.66 10.35
C LEU A 368 -18.81 -6.49 11.53
N GLN A 369 -19.65 -7.51 11.26
CA GLN A 369 -20.37 -8.22 12.33
C GLN A 369 -19.66 -9.46 12.85
N ASN A 370 -18.93 -10.15 11.97
CA ASN A 370 -18.17 -11.36 12.25
C ASN A 370 -16.99 -11.49 11.27
N LEU A 371 -16.12 -12.48 11.51
CA LEU A 371 -14.98 -12.82 10.64
C LEU A 371 -15.11 -14.24 10.06
N ASP A 372 -16.34 -14.68 9.81
CA ASP A 372 -16.57 -15.90 9.04
C ASP A 372 -16.12 -15.62 7.59
N GLY A 373 -15.31 -16.52 7.01
CA GLY A 373 -14.57 -16.27 5.77
C GLY A 373 -13.08 -16.62 5.84
N PHE A 374 -12.51 -16.88 7.02
CA PHE A 374 -11.10 -17.31 7.13
C PHE A 374 -10.94 -18.82 7.40
N GLU A 375 -11.96 -19.65 7.13
CA GLU A 375 -11.98 -21.07 7.49
C GLU A 375 -10.90 -21.91 6.80
N SER A 376 -10.49 -21.50 5.59
CA SER A 376 -9.43 -22.18 4.83
C SER A 376 -8.03 -21.71 5.23
N LEU A 377 -7.90 -20.64 6.03
CA LEU A 377 -6.61 -20.05 6.36
C LEU A 377 -5.83 -20.99 7.27
N THR A 378 -4.65 -21.41 6.83
CA THR A 378 -3.79 -22.35 7.57
C THR A 378 -2.53 -21.71 8.15
N SER A 379 -2.12 -20.55 7.62
CA SER A 379 -0.92 -19.85 8.05
C SER A 379 -1.05 -18.34 7.97
N VAL A 380 -0.57 -17.66 9.02
CA VAL A 380 -0.24 -16.23 9.04
C VAL A 380 1.19 -16.13 9.56
N SER A 381 2.12 -15.68 8.71
CA SER A 381 3.52 -15.59 9.13
C SER A 381 3.78 -14.31 9.93
N GLY A 382 3.05 -13.24 9.65
CA GLY A 382 3.16 -11.94 10.32
C GLY A 382 2.21 -11.76 11.50
N GLU A 383 1.88 -10.50 11.77
CA GLU A 383 0.91 -10.05 12.76
C GLU A 383 -0.53 -10.32 12.29
N LEU A 384 -1.37 -10.76 13.22
CA LEU A 384 -2.82 -10.77 13.04
C LEU A 384 -3.42 -9.72 13.98
N ASN A 385 -3.98 -8.66 13.41
CA ASN A 385 -4.52 -7.53 14.15
C ASN A 385 -5.98 -7.28 13.76
N ILE A 386 -6.85 -7.42 14.75
CA ILE A 386 -8.30 -7.24 14.64
C ILE A 386 -8.67 -6.14 15.62
N ALA A 387 -8.83 -4.92 15.13
CA ALA A 387 -8.98 -3.76 16.01
C ALA A 387 -10.10 -2.79 15.61
N SER A 388 -10.76 -2.17 16.59
CA SER A 388 -11.72 -1.08 16.32
C SER A 388 -12.89 -1.46 15.38
N ASN A 389 -13.30 -2.73 15.34
CA ASN A 389 -14.48 -3.15 14.57
C ASN A 389 -15.70 -3.10 15.51
N GLU A 390 -16.35 -1.94 15.61
CA GLU A 390 -17.36 -1.66 16.64
C GLU A 390 -18.51 -2.69 16.67
N SER A 391 -19.05 -3.09 15.51
CA SER A 391 -20.15 -4.07 15.40
C SER A 391 -19.71 -5.52 15.54
N LEU A 392 -18.40 -5.80 15.65
CA LEU A 392 -17.88 -7.15 15.66
C LEU A 392 -18.29 -7.84 16.96
N SER A 393 -19.19 -8.81 16.87
CA SER A 393 -19.76 -9.49 18.03
C SER A 393 -19.11 -10.85 18.30
N SER A 394 -18.53 -11.45 17.27
CA SER A 394 -17.84 -12.73 17.34
C SER A 394 -16.71 -12.85 16.33
N ILE A 395 -15.60 -13.47 16.73
CA ILE A 395 -14.54 -13.92 15.82
C ILE A 395 -14.70 -15.41 15.55
N GLY A 396 -15.02 -15.74 14.29
CA GLY A 396 -15.00 -17.08 13.69
C GLY A 396 -13.83 -17.23 12.69
N GLY A 397 -13.92 -18.18 11.76
CA GLY A 397 -12.97 -18.31 10.65
C GLY A 397 -11.60 -18.93 10.98
N PHE A 398 -10.85 -18.43 11.95
CA PHE A 398 -9.41 -18.74 12.14
C PHE A 398 -9.04 -20.14 12.69
N ASN A 399 -9.91 -21.15 12.56
CA ASN A 399 -9.68 -22.44 13.21
C ASN A 399 -8.55 -23.26 12.55
N GLY A 400 -8.21 -22.94 11.31
CA GLY A 400 -7.13 -23.60 10.55
C GLY A 400 -5.72 -23.14 10.93
N ILE A 401 -5.56 -21.99 11.60
CA ILE A 401 -4.24 -21.49 11.99
C ILE A 401 -3.78 -22.11 13.32
N SER A 402 -2.57 -22.68 13.31
CA SER A 402 -1.99 -23.32 14.50
C SER A 402 -0.97 -22.46 15.24
N ARG A 403 -0.40 -21.47 14.56
CA ARG A 403 0.67 -20.61 15.07
C ARG A 403 0.55 -19.21 14.50
N VAL A 404 0.79 -18.20 15.34
CA VAL A 404 1.03 -16.80 14.95
C VAL A 404 2.46 -16.46 15.37
N ASN A 405 3.35 -16.27 14.41
CA ASN A 405 4.78 -16.08 14.73
C ASN A 405 5.09 -14.65 15.22
N ALA A 406 4.18 -13.70 15.02
CA ALA A 406 4.27 -12.33 15.55
C ALA A 406 3.17 -12.06 16.60
N ASN A 407 2.54 -10.89 16.52
CA ASN A 407 1.50 -10.50 17.47
C ASN A 407 0.13 -11.03 17.02
N LEU A 408 -0.66 -11.48 17.97
CA LEU A 408 -2.11 -11.61 17.86
C LEU A 408 -2.74 -10.50 18.70
N ASN A 409 -3.18 -9.45 18.03
CA ASN A 409 -3.79 -8.26 18.62
C ASN A 409 -5.30 -8.32 18.37
N ILE A 410 -6.07 -8.33 19.45
CA ILE A 410 -7.54 -8.19 19.40
C ILE A 410 -7.86 -7.01 20.30
N GLU A 411 -8.18 -5.87 19.69
CA GLU A 411 -8.21 -4.59 20.41
C GLU A 411 -9.46 -3.76 20.11
N ASN A 412 -10.03 -3.11 21.13
CA ASN A 412 -11.09 -2.11 20.92
C ASN A 412 -12.32 -2.62 20.10
N ASN A 413 -12.66 -3.90 20.16
CA ASN A 413 -13.87 -4.43 19.52
C ASN A 413 -15.00 -4.45 20.57
N GLN A 414 -15.69 -3.31 20.70
CA GLN A 414 -16.55 -3.01 21.86
C GLN A 414 -17.69 -4.03 22.06
N ASN A 415 -18.23 -4.61 20.98
CA ASN A 415 -19.31 -5.62 21.05
C ASN A 415 -18.81 -7.08 21.06
N LEU A 416 -17.49 -7.31 21.02
CA LEU A 416 -16.92 -8.64 20.88
C LEU A 416 -17.11 -9.45 22.16
N SER A 417 -17.95 -10.47 22.08
CA SER A 417 -18.32 -11.35 23.21
C SER A 417 -17.78 -12.78 23.08
N SER A 418 -17.37 -13.18 21.88
CA SER A 418 -16.99 -14.57 21.56
C SER A 418 -15.81 -14.62 20.59
N ILE A 419 -14.81 -15.44 20.90
CA ILE A 419 -13.59 -15.59 20.10
C ILE A 419 -13.30 -17.03 19.67
N LYS A 420 -14.34 -17.84 19.46
CA LYS A 420 -14.24 -19.28 19.17
C LYS A 420 -13.39 -19.63 17.94
N GLY A 421 -13.21 -18.67 17.02
CA GLY A 421 -12.43 -18.83 15.80
C GLY A 421 -10.97 -19.22 16.02
N PHE A 422 -10.38 -19.02 17.20
CA PHE A 422 -8.96 -19.30 17.43
C PHE A 422 -8.63 -20.71 17.94
N SER A 423 -9.58 -21.65 17.88
CA SER A 423 -9.43 -22.97 18.50
C SER A 423 -8.24 -23.79 17.99
N GLY A 424 -7.70 -23.48 16.81
CA GLY A 424 -6.50 -24.12 16.27
C GLY A 424 -5.19 -23.62 16.88
N ILE A 425 -5.15 -22.42 17.47
CA ILE A 425 -3.90 -21.78 17.89
C ILE A 425 -3.30 -22.51 19.09
N THR A 426 -2.05 -22.94 18.91
CA THR A 426 -1.22 -23.57 19.94
C THR A 426 -0.08 -22.68 20.43
N TYR A 427 0.29 -21.69 19.62
CA TYR A 427 1.40 -20.78 19.88
C TYR A 427 1.10 -19.39 19.31
N SER A 428 1.40 -18.35 20.09
CA SER A 428 1.55 -16.98 19.58
C SER A 428 2.80 -16.35 20.18
N THR A 429 3.54 -15.50 19.44
CA THR A 429 4.61 -14.73 20.11
C THR A 429 3.98 -13.82 21.15
N ASN A 430 3.02 -12.95 20.79
CA ASN A 430 2.31 -12.15 21.79
C ASN A 430 0.80 -12.28 21.59
N LEU A 431 0.04 -12.34 22.67
CA LEU A 431 -1.41 -12.28 22.65
C LEU A 431 -1.85 -11.07 23.48
N PHE A 432 -2.49 -10.11 22.83
CA PHE A 432 -3.08 -8.94 23.46
C PHE A 432 -4.59 -8.94 23.25
N LEU A 433 -5.32 -9.00 24.37
CA LEU A 433 -6.76 -8.82 24.45
C LEU A 433 -7.00 -7.50 25.18
N THR A 434 -7.11 -6.40 24.43
CA THR A 434 -7.12 -5.05 25.00
C THR A 434 -8.43 -4.33 24.67
N ASP A 435 -9.09 -3.72 25.64
CA ASP A 435 -10.28 -2.87 25.42
C ASP A 435 -11.45 -3.56 24.69
N ASN A 436 -11.58 -4.89 24.83
CA ASN A 436 -12.75 -5.65 24.36
C ASN A 436 -13.74 -5.79 25.53
N VAL A 437 -14.43 -4.71 25.85
CA VAL A 437 -15.22 -4.59 27.09
C VAL A 437 -16.40 -5.55 27.19
N ALA A 438 -16.86 -6.14 26.08
CA ALA A 438 -17.90 -7.18 26.08
C ALA A 438 -17.35 -8.62 26.16
N LEU A 439 -16.02 -8.80 26.09
CA LEU A 439 -15.40 -10.11 26.01
C LEU A 439 -15.47 -10.82 27.36
N SER A 440 -16.34 -11.82 27.46
CA SER A 440 -16.65 -12.52 28.70
C SER A 440 -16.05 -13.93 28.82
N ASN A 441 -15.45 -14.45 27.75
CA ASN A 441 -14.72 -15.73 27.79
C ASN A 441 -13.64 -15.77 26.70
N VAL A 442 -12.63 -16.62 26.92
CA VAL A 442 -11.49 -16.80 26.00
C VAL A 442 -11.38 -18.23 25.47
N ASN A 443 -12.50 -18.96 25.40
CA ASN A 443 -12.54 -20.36 24.96
C ASN A 443 -11.95 -20.62 23.55
N GLY A 444 -11.77 -19.56 22.75
CA GLY A 444 -10.98 -19.65 21.51
C GLY A 444 -9.56 -20.17 21.72
N PHE A 445 -8.95 -19.97 22.88
CA PHE A 445 -7.55 -20.29 23.13
C PHE A 445 -7.32 -21.59 23.90
N GLN A 446 -8.32 -22.47 23.96
CA GLN A 446 -8.27 -23.73 24.72
C GLN A 446 -7.09 -24.66 24.38
N ASN A 447 -6.45 -24.46 23.22
CA ASN A 447 -5.29 -25.20 22.76
C ASN A 447 -3.96 -24.40 22.83
N LEU A 448 -4.00 -23.13 23.28
CA LEU A 448 -2.82 -22.26 23.39
C LEU A 448 -1.90 -22.76 24.51
N ALA A 449 -0.77 -23.36 24.12
CA ALA A 449 0.19 -23.94 25.05
C ALA A 449 1.31 -22.97 25.45
N GLU A 450 1.69 -22.09 24.53
CA GLU A 450 2.84 -21.21 24.67
C GLU A 450 2.56 -19.80 24.16
N VAL A 451 2.98 -18.81 24.95
CA VAL A 451 2.97 -17.40 24.54
C VAL A 451 4.19 -16.68 25.13
N ARG A 452 4.73 -15.66 24.47
CA ARG A 452 5.76 -14.81 25.10
C ARG A 452 5.12 -13.82 26.06
N ILE A 453 4.12 -13.07 25.59
CA ILE A 453 3.38 -12.11 26.41
C ILE A 453 1.90 -12.41 26.30
N LEU A 454 1.27 -12.66 27.44
CA LEU A 454 -0.18 -12.67 27.58
C LEU A 454 -0.61 -11.36 28.23
N GLY A 455 -1.24 -10.48 27.45
CA GLY A 455 -1.88 -9.26 27.92
C GLY A 455 -3.39 -9.41 27.89
N VAL A 456 -4.04 -9.35 29.06
CA VAL A 456 -5.50 -9.31 29.19
C VAL A 456 -5.85 -8.01 29.89
N ILE A 457 -6.39 -7.06 29.12
CA ILE A 457 -6.53 -5.67 29.55
C ILE A 457 -7.94 -5.17 29.22
N ASN A 458 -8.66 -4.67 30.23
CA ASN A 458 -9.98 -4.06 30.04
C ASN A 458 -10.99 -4.95 29.29
N THR A 459 -11.27 -6.12 29.87
CA THR A 459 -12.25 -7.10 29.38
C THR A 459 -13.35 -7.36 30.41
N ALA A 460 -14.43 -8.05 29.99
CA ALA A 460 -15.50 -8.51 30.86
C ALA A 460 -15.29 -9.95 31.39
N LEU A 461 -14.05 -10.43 31.41
CA LEU A 461 -13.72 -11.77 31.90
C LEU A 461 -13.96 -11.88 33.40
N GLU A 462 -14.64 -12.95 33.82
CA GLU A 462 -14.78 -13.33 35.24
C GLU A 462 -13.67 -14.28 35.69
N ASP A 463 -13.13 -15.07 34.76
CA ASP A 463 -11.95 -15.92 34.93
C ASP A 463 -11.16 -16.04 33.61
N LEU A 464 -10.19 -16.96 33.58
CA LEU A 464 -9.33 -17.23 32.44
C LEU A 464 -9.63 -18.60 31.81
N GLU A 465 -10.88 -19.09 31.94
CA GLU A 465 -11.32 -20.31 31.27
C GLU A 465 -11.18 -20.15 29.74
N GLY A 466 -10.36 -21.02 29.16
CA GLY A 466 -9.86 -20.92 27.80
C GLY A 466 -8.33 -20.97 27.72
N PHE A 467 -7.59 -20.84 28.81
CA PHE A 467 -6.13 -21.01 28.83
C PHE A 467 -5.66 -22.32 29.53
N GLN A 468 -6.48 -23.38 29.48
CA GLN A 468 -6.30 -24.60 30.29
C GLN A 468 -5.00 -25.37 30.03
N VAL A 469 -4.40 -25.18 28.85
CA VAL A 469 -3.16 -25.86 28.47
C VAL A 469 -1.95 -24.91 28.42
N LEU A 470 -2.13 -23.64 28.79
CA LEU A 470 -1.06 -22.63 28.73
C LEU A 470 -0.02 -22.92 29.82
N THR A 471 1.15 -23.42 29.43
CA THR A 471 2.21 -23.78 30.39
C THR A 471 3.27 -22.70 30.53
N GLU A 472 3.51 -21.90 29.47
CA GLU A 472 4.57 -20.90 29.47
C GLU A 472 4.07 -19.52 29.00
N ALA A 473 4.39 -18.50 29.80
CA ALA A 473 4.34 -17.08 29.43
C ALA A 473 5.61 -16.37 29.91
N ASN A 474 6.36 -15.66 29.07
CA ASN A 474 7.44 -14.81 29.61
C ASN A 474 6.88 -13.63 30.42
N THR A 475 5.71 -13.12 30.07
CA THR A 475 5.05 -12.06 30.82
C THR A 475 3.57 -12.33 30.89
N LEU A 476 3.04 -12.39 32.11
CA LEU A 476 1.61 -12.33 32.38
C LEU A 476 1.26 -10.91 32.80
N ARG A 477 0.43 -10.23 32.01
CA ARG A 477 -0.07 -8.89 32.28
C ARG A 477 -1.59 -8.91 32.32
N ILE A 478 -2.14 -8.77 33.52
CA ILE A 478 -3.58 -8.74 33.77
C ILE A 478 -3.93 -7.37 34.34
N ARG A 479 -4.63 -6.54 33.57
CA ARG A 479 -4.87 -5.16 33.95
C ARG A 479 -6.29 -4.67 33.71
N ASN A 480 -6.83 -3.85 34.61
CA ASN A 480 -8.11 -3.16 34.38
C ASN A 480 -9.27 -4.12 34.06
N ASN A 481 -9.31 -5.34 34.62
CA ASN A 481 -10.43 -6.26 34.37
C ASN A 481 -11.41 -6.20 35.56
N PRO A 482 -12.47 -5.37 35.50
CA PRO A 482 -13.31 -5.08 36.65
C PRO A 482 -14.14 -6.28 37.13
N LEU A 483 -14.38 -7.27 36.26
CA LEU A 483 -15.19 -8.46 36.59
C LEU A 483 -14.34 -9.69 36.96
N LEU A 484 -13.02 -9.63 36.80
CA LEU A 484 -12.14 -10.78 36.97
C LEU A 484 -12.06 -11.16 38.44
N GLN A 485 -12.56 -12.34 38.79
CA GLN A 485 -12.62 -12.85 40.16
C GLN A 485 -11.49 -13.83 40.49
N SER A 486 -10.97 -14.54 39.48
CA SER A 486 -9.93 -15.55 39.67
C SER A 486 -9.12 -15.77 38.39
N PHE A 487 -8.04 -16.54 38.52
CA PHE A 487 -7.28 -17.06 37.38
C PHE A 487 -7.66 -18.52 37.05
N ASN A 488 -8.88 -18.94 37.39
CA ASN A 488 -9.40 -20.24 36.98
C ASN A 488 -9.23 -20.39 35.47
N GLY A 489 -8.79 -21.56 35.03
CA GLY A 489 -8.40 -21.79 33.64
C GLY A 489 -6.89 -21.76 33.40
N LEU A 490 -6.08 -21.11 34.23
CA LEU A 490 -4.62 -21.32 34.17
C LEU A 490 -4.24 -22.66 34.86
N PRO A 491 -3.42 -23.51 34.22
CA PRO A 491 -3.01 -24.78 34.81
C PRO A 491 -1.97 -24.57 35.91
N SER A 492 -1.90 -25.49 36.87
CA SER A 492 -0.94 -25.40 37.98
C SER A 492 0.53 -25.45 37.55
N VAL A 493 0.82 -25.89 36.32
CA VAL A 493 2.18 -25.91 35.76
C VAL A 493 2.60 -24.58 35.14
N PHE A 494 1.68 -23.62 35.06
CA PHE A 494 1.93 -22.30 34.49
C PHE A 494 2.96 -21.54 35.33
N SER A 495 4.04 -21.07 34.70
CA SER A 495 5.10 -20.31 35.39
C SER A 495 5.54 -19.10 34.57
N PRO A 496 5.10 -17.88 34.95
CA PRO A 496 5.48 -16.68 34.21
C PRO A 496 6.89 -16.22 34.57
N ARG A 497 7.63 -15.62 33.62
CA ARG A 497 8.92 -14.98 33.95
C ARG A 497 8.76 -13.61 34.61
N SER A 498 7.70 -12.88 34.33
CA SER A 498 7.34 -11.60 34.95
C SER A 498 5.83 -11.55 35.16
N LEU A 499 5.41 -10.95 36.27
CA LEU A 499 4.01 -10.91 36.68
C LEU A 499 3.57 -9.46 36.95
N SER A 500 2.50 -9.02 36.28
CA SER A 500 1.87 -7.72 36.52
C SER A 500 0.35 -7.94 36.61
N ILE A 501 -0.21 -7.68 37.79
CA ILE A 501 -1.62 -7.82 38.15
C ILE A 501 -2.06 -6.49 38.75
N THR A 502 -2.63 -5.62 37.92
CA THR A 502 -2.91 -4.23 38.31
C THR A 502 -4.35 -3.85 38.04
N ASP A 503 -5.00 -3.14 38.95
CA ASP A 503 -6.33 -2.56 38.73
C ASP A 503 -7.42 -3.63 38.42
N ASN A 504 -7.44 -4.77 39.14
CA ASN A 504 -8.48 -5.80 39.02
C ASN A 504 -9.31 -5.88 40.31
N PRO A 505 -10.27 -4.95 40.52
CA PRO A 505 -10.92 -4.75 41.83
C PRO A 505 -11.73 -5.94 42.33
N SER A 506 -12.19 -6.82 41.44
CA SER A 506 -12.99 -8.02 41.81
C SER A 506 -12.15 -9.26 42.11
N LEU A 507 -10.82 -9.22 41.94
CA LEU A 507 -9.96 -10.39 42.04
C LEU A 507 -9.88 -10.88 43.49
N LEU A 508 -10.26 -12.13 43.75
CA LEU A 508 -10.40 -12.67 45.10
C LEU A 508 -9.15 -13.40 45.60
N HIS A 509 -8.47 -14.13 44.71
CA HIS A 509 -7.34 -15.00 45.04
C HIS A 509 -6.46 -15.29 43.82
N LEU A 510 -5.25 -15.80 44.08
CA LEU A 510 -4.23 -16.11 43.07
C LEU A 510 -3.95 -17.62 42.95
N ASP A 511 -4.84 -18.49 43.45
CA ASP A 511 -4.60 -19.93 43.65
C ASP A 511 -4.02 -20.69 42.43
N ASN A 512 -4.37 -20.29 41.21
CA ASN A 512 -3.82 -20.89 39.98
C ASN A 512 -2.34 -20.58 39.73
N LEU A 513 -1.73 -19.69 40.52
CA LEU A 513 -0.28 -19.44 40.52
C LEU A 513 0.48 -20.35 41.49
N SER A 514 -0.19 -21.29 42.16
CA SER A 514 0.40 -22.15 43.21
C SER A 514 1.59 -23.01 42.77
N GLY A 515 1.84 -23.18 41.47
CA GLY A 515 3.02 -23.84 40.94
C GLY A 515 4.19 -22.93 40.57
N VAL A 516 4.06 -21.60 40.71
CA VAL A 516 5.11 -20.64 40.34
C VAL A 516 6.24 -20.66 41.36
N THR A 517 7.40 -21.20 40.98
CA THR A 517 8.56 -21.32 41.88
C THR A 517 9.56 -20.19 41.74
N ASP A 518 9.74 -19.59 40.56
CA ASP A 518 10.79 -18.60 40.32
C ASP A 518 10.33 -17.57 39.30
N ILE A 519 10.47 -16.28 39.64
CA ILE A 519 10.15 -15.16 38.76
C ILE A 519 11.46 -14.42 38.44
N THR A 520 11.84 -14.44 37.17
CA THR A 520 13.10 -13.83 36.71
C THR A 520 12.98 -12.35 36.35
N GLY A 521 11.76 -11.83 36.32
CA GLY A 521 11.37 -10.44 36.14
C GLY A 521 10.87 -9.80 37.44
N ALA A 522 10.04 -8.77 37.31
CA ALA A 522 9.38 -8.09 38.43
C ALA A 522 8.03 -8.72 38.74
N VAL A 523 7.56 -8.50 39.97
CA VAL A 523 6.22 -8.83 40.44
C VAL A 523 5.52 -7.54 40.87
N GLU A 524 4.41 -7.23 40.22
CA GLU A 524 3.56 -6.09 40.53
C GLU A 524 2.14 -6.58 40.84
N ILE A 525 1.65 -6.32 42.06
CA ILE A 525 0.28 -6.60 42.50
C ILE A 525 -0.30 -5.31 43.06
N ILE A 526 -1.01 -4.55 42.22
CA ILE A 526 -1.38 -3.16 42.52
C ILE A 526 -2.89 -2.97 42.35
N ASN A 527 -3.57 -2.31 43.29
CA ASN A 527 -4.99 -1.94 43.17
C ASN A 527 -5.93 -3.14 42.83
N ASN A 528 -5.79 -4.26 43.55
CA ASN A 528 -6.72 -5.39 43.47
C ASN A 528 -7.55 -5.43 44.75
N ASP A 529 -8.54 -4.54 44.84
CA ASP A 529 -9.24 -4.18 46.09
C ASP A 529 -9.79 -5.39 46.87
N ASN A 530 -10.35 -6.39 46.18
CA ASN A 530 -10.92 -7.58 46.83
C ASN A 530 -9.91 -8.70 47.13
N LEU A 531 -8.64 -8.55 46.75
CA LEU A 531 -7.63 -9.58 46.97
C LEU A 531 -7.29 -9.62 48.46
N SER A 532 -7.59 -10.72 49.13
CA SER A 532 -7.43 -10.83 50.59
C SER A 532 -6.13 -11.50 51.04
N ASN A 533 -5.54 -12.32 50.18
CA ASN A 533 -4.37 -13.13 50.50
C ASN A 533 -3.49 -13.42 49.27
N LEU A 534 -2.25 -13.84 49.52
CA LEU A 534 -1.28 -14.25 48.49
C LEU A 534 -1.03 -15.76 48.43
N ASN A 535 -1.95 -16.61 48.89
CA ASN A 535 -1.72 -18.06 49.00
C ASN A 535 -1.27 -18.70 47.68
N GLY A 536 -1.75 -18.20 46.55
CA GLY A 536 -1.27 -18.59 45.23
C GLY A 536 0.25 -18.51 45.02
N LEU A 537 1.02 -17.80 45.86
CA LEU A 537 2.47 -17.64 45.70
C LEU A 537 3.30 -18.46 46.70
N GLN A 538 2.69 -19.36 47.47
CA GLN A 538 3.33 -20.16 48.53
C GLN A 538 4.56 -20.98 48.11
N THR A 539 4.70 -21.33 46.83
CA THR A 539 5.83 -22.11 46.30
C THR A 539 6.96 -21.26 45.73
N LEU A 540 6.78 -19.93 45.71
CA LEU A 540 7.74 -18.97 45.16
C LEU A 540 9.02 -18.97 46.00
N ASN A 541 10.14 -19.30 45.36
CA ASN A 541 11.47 -19.35 45.94
C ASN A 541 12.29 -18.09 45.64
N SER A 542 12.11 -17.48 44.46
CA SER A 542 12.92 -16.32 44.05
C SER A 542 12.19 -15.31 43.17
N ILE A 543 12.55 -14.03 43.35
CA ILE A 543 12.21 -12.91 42.47
C ILE A 543 13.50 -12.16 42.17
N ARG A 544 13.87 -12.06 40.89
CA ARG A 544 15.15 -11.46 40.49
C ARG A 544 15.15 -9.92 40.47
N PHE A 545 14.00 -9.30 40.25
CA PHE A 545 13.85 -7.84 40.27
C PHE A 545 12.97 -7.42 41.44
N ASP A 546 12.18 -6.36 41.25
CA ASP A 546 11.40 -5.72 42.30
C ASP A 546 10.11 -6.50 42.58
N LEU A 547 9.72 -6.47 43.86
CA LEU A 547 8.44 -6.91 44.36
C LEU A 547 7.67 -5.67 44.84
N THR A 548 6.60 -5.34 44.13
CA THR A 548 5.72 -4.20 44.41
C THR A 548 4.31 -4.72 44.70
N ILE A 549 3.82 -4.48 45.91
CA ILE A 549 2.46 -4.83 46.33
C ILE A 549 1.82 -3.61 46.98
N THR A 550 0.96 -2.90 46.26
CA THR A 550 0.46 -1.61 46.72
C THR A 550 -1.03 -1.39 46.45
N GLY A 551 -1.70 -0.67 47.35
CA GLY A 551 -3.11 -0.27 47.12
C GLY A 551 -4.11 -1.43 47.07
N ASN A 552 -3.83 -2.60 47.66
CA ASN A 552 -4.79 -3.71 47.71
C ASN A 552 -5.60 -3.62 49.01
N ASP A 553 -6.81 -3.03 48.93
CA ASP A 553 -7.61 -2.59 50.08
C ASP A 553 -7.97 -3.69 51.10
N LEU A 554 -8.19 -4.94 50.67
CA LEU A 554 -8.51 -6.07 51.56
C LEU A 554 -7.33 -7.01 51.82
N LEU A 555 -6.14 -6.73 51.29
CA LEU A 555 -5.00 -7.65 51.37
C LEU A 555 -4.37 -7.63 52.76
N SER A 556 -4.73 -8.62 53.60
CA SER A 556 -4.21 -8.73 54.98
C SER A 556 -3.34 -9.96 55.23
N ASP A 557 -3.32 -10.95 54.31
CA ASP A 557 -2.54 -12.18 54.44
C ASP A 557 -1.44 -12.31 53.38
N PHE A 558 -0.20 -12.10 53.80
CA PHE A 558 1.02 -12.20 53.01
C PHE A 558 1.77 -13.52 53.24
N CYS A 559 1.20 -14.49 53.95
CA CYS A 559 1.90 -15.73 54.31
C CYS A 559 2.30 -16.58 53.09
N GLY A 560 1.64 -16.37 51.94
CA GLY A 560 2.08 -16.93 50.65
C GLY A 560 3.50 -16.51 50.23
N LEU A 561 4.08 -15.45 50.78
CA LEU A 561 5.45 -15.02 50.48
C LEU A 561 6.50 -15.60 51.45
N GLN A 562 6.10 -16.42 52.42
CA GLN A 562 7.01 -16.89 53.46
C GLN A 562 8.18 -17.69 52.89
N ASN A 563 7.93 -18.58 51.91
CA ASN A 563 8.99 -19.36 51.27
C ASN A 563 10.02 -18.47 50.54
N LEU A 564 9.56 -17.43 49.83
CA LEU A 564 10.43 -16.45 49.17
C LEU A 564 11.38 -15.78 50.17
N VAL A 565 10.84 -15.38 51.32
CA VAL A 565 11.60 -14.71 52.39
C VAL A 565 12.57 -15.67 53.08
N GLU A 566 12.13 -16.88 53.45
CA GLU A 566 12.97 -17.90 54.09
C GLU A 566 14.16 -18.32 53.23
N LYS A 567 13.99 -18.29 51.90
CA LYS A 567 15.06 -18.58 50.93
C LYS A 567 15.98 -17.39 50.66
N ASN A 568 15.70 -16.21 51.21
CA ASN A 568 16.35 -14.95 50.83
C ASN A 568 16.31 -14.74 49.30
N GLY A 569 15.15 -15.03 48.70
CA GLY A 569 14.98 -15.15 47.26
C GLY A 569 14.65 -13.86 46.52
N LEU A 570 14.32 -12.78 47.23
CA LEU A 570 14.10 -11.47 46.63
C LEU A 570 15.44 -10.75 46.43
N MET A 571 15.78 -10.43 45.18
CA MET A 571 17.03 -9.75 44.81
C MET A 571 16.88 -8.25 44.58
N GLY A 572 15.67 -7.77 44.25
CA GLY A 572 15.38 -6.35 44.00
C GLY A 572 14.77 -5.65 45.21
N LEU A 573 14.05 -4.56 44.93
CA LEU A 573 13.37 -3.75 45.93
C LEU A 573 12.12 -4.47 46.47
N TYR A 574 11.84 -4.22 47.75
CA TYR A 574 10.59 -4.61 48.40
C TYR A 574 9.77 -3.35 48.68
N ASP A 575 8.69 -3.16 47.93
CA ASP A 575 7.76 -2.05 48.10
C ASP A 575 6.37 -2.59 48.44
N VAL A 576 6.02 -2.55 49.73
CA VAL A 576 4.71 -2.99 50.24
C VAL A 576 4.12 -1.87 51.09
N GLN A 577 3.08 -1.23 50.56
CA GLN A 577 2.44 -0.07 51.18
C GLN A 577 1.00 0.12 50.70
N GLY A 578 0.16 0.72 51.54
CA GLY A 578 -1.22 1.04 51.17
C GLY A 578 -2.14 -0.18 51.02
N ASN A 579 -1.78 -1.33 51.61
CA ASN A 579 -2.66 -2.51 51.71
C ASN A 579 -3.31 -2.59 53.10
N ALA A 580 -4.26 -3.50 53.33
CA ALA A 580 -4.86 -3.73 54.66
C ALA A 580 -3.82 -4.09 55.73
N TYR A 581 -2.83 -4.90 55.35
CA TYR A 581 -1.63 -5.16 56.14
C TYR A 581 -0.38 -4.85 55.32
N ASN A 582 0.64 -4.23 55.91
CA ASN A 582 1.89 -3.88 55.23
C ASN A 582 3.08 -4.44 56.03
N PRO A 583 3.27 -5.78 56.01
CA PRO A 583 4.35 -6.40 56.74
C PRO A 583 5.71 -5.97 56.19
N THR A 584 6.73 -5.97 57.05
CA THR A 584 8.12 -5.94 56.58
C THR A 584 8.56 -7.35 56.17
N ILE A 585 9.67 -7.45 55.43
CA ILE A 585 10.32 -8.76 55.16
C ILE A 585 10.57 -9.54 56.47
N PHE A 586 10.93 -8.85 57.55
CA PHE A 586 11.16 -9.47 58.86
C PHE A 586 9.88 -10.06 59.46
N ASP A 587 8.75 -9.35 59.34
CA ASP A 587 7.46 -9.85 59.82
C ASP A 587 7.07 -11.13 59.09
N ILE A 588 7.22 -11.16 57.76
CA ILE A 588 6.96 -12.37 56.96
C ILE A 588 7.88 -13.52 57.39
N GLY A 589 9.18 -13.28 57.53
CA GLY A 589 10.17 -14.31 57.88
C GLY A 589 10.03 -14.86 59.30
N THR A 590 9.31 -14.18 60.20
CA THR A 590 9.03 -14.63 61.58
C THR A 590 7.63 -15.20 61.76
N GLY A 591 6.85 -15.31 60.67
CA GLY A 591 5.48 -15.84 60.66
C GLY A 591 4.42 -14.81 61.08
N ASN A 592 4.77 -13.54 61.24
CA ASN A 592 3.84 -12.43 61.47
C ASN A 592 3.31 -11.90 60.12
N CYS A 593 2.83 -12.79 59.27
CA CYS A 593 2.51 -12.52 57.87
C CYS A 593 1.02 -12.24 57.60
N SER A 594 0.14 -12.27 58.61
CA SER A 594 -1.29 -11.99 58.45
C SER A 594 -1.90 -11.18 59.61
N GLN A 595 -2.95 -10.39 59.32
CA GLN A 595 -3.74 -9.61 60.29
C GLN A 595 -5.25 -9.74 60.11
#